data_AF-A0A6V8L0W5-F1
#
_entry.id   AF-A0A6V8L0W5-F1
#
_cell.length_a   1.000
_cell.length_b   1.000
_cell.length_c   1.000
_cell.angle_alpha   90.00
_cell.angle_beta   90.00
_cell.angle_gamma   90.00
#
_symmetry.space_group_name_H-M   'P 1'
#
loop_
_entity.id
_entity.type
_entity.pdbx_description
1 polymer ?
#
loop_
_entity_poly.entity_id
_entity_poly.type
_entity_poly.pdbx_seq_one_letter_code
_entity_poly.pdbx_strand_id
1 'polypeptide(L)'
;MRCGLTGLELILAALASGASELTTVAVRDAYAGLRDRLLRRLGGRTEAVQVLEAEQSSDPGVWRVQLGQDLAAVLADSDAEVLAAAREVLALAESLGAASSEFHVDARDARGVQIGDHNTQHNTFS
;
A
#
# COMPACT_ATOMS: atom_id res chain seq x y z
N MET A 1 -10.48 -16.80 13.01
CA MET A 1 -11.80 -16.12 13.17
C MET A 1 -11.58 -14.86 13.99
N ARG A 2 -11.93 -13.64 13.59
CA ARG A 2 -11.75 -12.97 12.29
C ARG A 2 -10.32 -12.36 12.31
N CYS A 3 -9.75 -11.83 11.24
CA CYS A 3 -10.06 -10.49 10.76
C CYS A 3 -9.32 -10.32 9.44
N GLY A 4 -9.98 -9.76 8.44
CA GLY A 4 -9.24 -9.17 7.32
C GLY A 4 -8.20 -8.20 7.87
N LEU A 5 -7.07 -8.05 7.17
CA LEU A 5 -6.03 -7.09 7.53
C LEU A 5 -6.68 -5.81 8.04
N THR A 6 -6.27 -5.35 9.21
CA THR A 6 -6.57 -3.98 9.63
C THR A 6 -6.06 -3.03 8.54
N GLY A 7 -6.70 -1.89 8.35
CA GLY A 7 -6.24 -0.90 7.38
C GLY A 7 -4.79 -0.44 7.63
N LEU A 8 -4.34 -0.44 8.89
CA LEU A 8 -2.93 -0.32 9.27
C LEU A 8 -2.05 -1.42 8.68
N GLU A 9 -2.41 -2.69 8.88
CA GLU A 9 -1.66 -3.81 8.29
C GLU A 9 -1.66 -3.73 6.76
N LEU A 10 -2.76 -3.29 6.15
CA LEU A 10 -2.85 -3.07 4.71
C LEU A 10 -1.85 -2.00 4.24
N ILE A 11 -1.78 -0.86 4.92
CA ILE A 11 -0.83 0.21 4.60
C ILE A 11 0.62 -0.27 4.75
N LEU A 12 0.93 -0.98 5.84
CA LEU A 12 2.27 -1.51 6.09
C LEU A 12 2.68 -2.58 5.06
N ALA A 13 1.74 -3.44 4.67
CA ALA A 13 1.97 -4.43 3.61
C ALA A 13 2.23 -3.74 2.26
N ALA A 14 1.43 -2.72 1.91
CA ALA A 14 1.59 -1.96 0.68
C ALA A 14 2.96 -1.27 0.59
N LEU A 15 3.40 -0.63 1.67
CA LEU A 15 4.73 0.00 1.72
C LEU A 15 5.84 -1.02 1.45
N ALA A 16 5.79 -2.18 2.09
CA ALA A 16 6.81 -3.20 1.90
C ALA A 16 6.80 -3.85 0.52
N SER A 17 5.63 -4.02 -0.10
CA SER A 17 5.53 -4.50 -1.47
C SER A 17 6.04 -3.45 -2.48
N GLY A 18 5.77 -2.17 -2.23
CA GLY A 18 6.19 -1.06 -3.10
C GLY A 18 7.68 -0.72 -3.00
N ALA A 19 8.32 -1.00 -1.85
CA ALA A 19 9.76 -0.75 -1.63
C ALA A 19 10.69 -1.72 -2.39
N SER A 20 10.16 -2.77 -3.03
CA SER A 20 10.98 -3.72 -3.78
C SER A 20 11.51 -3.13 -5.09
N GLU A 21 12.81 -3.26 -5.35
CA GLU A 21 13.47 -2.75 -6.56
C GLU A 21 12.97 -3.38 -7.86
N LEU A 22 12.31 -4.55 -7.79
CA LEU A 22 11.82 -5.32 -8.95
C LEU A 22 10.43 -4.89 -9.45
N THR A 23 9.90 -3.77 -8.98
CA THR A 23 8.56 -3.29 -9.30
C THR A 23 8.48 -2.53 -10.64
N THR A 24 7.31 -2.50 -11.28
CA THR A 24 7.08 -1.73 -12.52
C THR A 24 6.93 -0.23 -12.21
N VAL A 25 7.00 0.62 -13.24
CA VAL A 25 6.76 2.07 -13.09
C VAL A 25 5.40 2.35 -12.46
N ALA A 26 4.36 1.61 -12.85
CA ALA A 26 3.01 1.75 -12.29
C ALA A 26 2.97 1.50 -10.77
N VAL A 27 3.66 0.46 -10.27
CA VAL A 27 3.75 0.20 -8.83
C VAL A 27 4.51 1.31 -8.11
N ARG A 28 5.61 1.80 -8.70
CA ARG A 28 6.38 2.92 -8.14
C ARG A 28 5.55 4.19 -8.04
N ASP A 29 4.77 4.52 -9.07
CA ASP A 29 3.90 5.70 -9.07
C ASP A 29 2.79 5.58 -8.02
N ALA A 30 2.15 4.40 -7.92
CA ALA A 30 1.14 4.14 -6.88
C ALA A 30 1.74 4.23 -5.47
N TYR A 31 2.94 3.66 -5.26
CA TYR A 31 3.66 3.71 -3.98
C TYR A 31 4.10 5.14 -3.62
N ALA A 32 4.60 5.92 -4.59
CA ALA A 32 4.91 7.33 -4.39
C ALA A 32 3.66 8.13 -4.00
N GLY A 33 2.52 7.86 -4.66
CA GLY A 33 1.23 8.47 -4.33
C GLY A 33 0.69 8.08 -2.95
N LEU A 34 0.97 6.85 -2.48
CA LEU A 34 0.67 6.44 -1.10
C LEU A 34 1.53 7.23 -0.10
N ARG A 35 2.85 7.31 -0.33
CA ARG A 35 3.78 8.05 0.55
C ARG A 35 3.42 9.51 0.67
N ASP A 36 3.11 10.17 -0.44
CA ASP A 36 2.72 11.57 -0.46
C ASP A 36 1.44 11.85 0.37
N ARG A 37 0.45 10.93 0.32
CA ARG A 37 -0.74 11.00 1.19
C ARG A 37 -0.38 10.79 2.67
N LEU A 38 0.48 9.82 2.97
CA LEU A 38 0.95 9.58 4.33
C LEU A 38 1.72 10.79 4.87
N LEU A 39 2.61 11.40 4.09
CA LEU A 39 3.35 12.61 4.46
C LEU A 39 2.41 13.77 4.80
N ARG A 40 1.36 14.00 4.00
CA ARG A 40 0.34 15.01 4.31
C ARG A 40 -0.37 14.74 5.63
N ARG A 41 -0.71 13.47 5.91
CA ARG A 41 -1.35 13.07 7.17
C ARG A 41 -0.42 13.16 8.36
N LEU A 42 0.85 12.85 8.15
CA LEU A 42 1.92 12.96 9.12
C LEU A 42 2.46 14.39 9.26
N GLY A 43 1.83 15.41 8.64
CA GLY A 43 2.30 16.79 8.46
C GLY A 43 2.64 17.63 9.71
N GLY A 44 2.84 17.00 10.87
CA GLY A 44 3.46 17.57 12.07
C GLY A 44 4.27 16.57 12.90
N ARG A 45 4.47 15.33 12.42
CA ARG A 45 5.18 14.24 13.10
C ARG A 45 6.50 13.95 12.39
N THR A 46 7.50 14.77 12.68
CA THR A 46 8.84 14.69 12.08
C THR A 46 9.48 13.31 12.23
N GLU A 47 9.23 12.61 13.34
CA GLU A 47 9.74 11.25 13.56
C GLU A 47 9.13 10.24 12.58
N ALA A 48 7.80 10.25 12.42
CA ALA A 48 7.10 9.37 11.49
C ALA A 48 7.50 9.61 10.02
N VAL A 49 7.72 10.87 9.65
CA VAL A 49 8.23 11.24 8.31
C VAL A 49 9.63 10.66 8.10
N GLN A 50 10.53 10.81 9.07
CA GLN A 50 11.88 10.24 8.98
C GLN A 50 11.86 8.72 8.88
N VAL A 51 10.99 8.04 9.63
CA VAL A 51 10.82 6.58 9.53
C VAL A 51 10.32 6.18 8.15
N LEU A 52 9.35 6.91 7.59
CA LEU A 52 8.83 6.66 6.23
C LEU A 52 9.88 6.89 5.14
N GLU A 53 10.79 7.84 5.33
CA GLU A 53 11.90 8.05 4.39
C GLU A 53 13.01 7.00 4.55
N ALA A 54 13.25 6.55 5.77
CA ALA A 54 14.26 5.55 6.09
C ALA A 54 13.81 4.10 5.84
N GLU A 55 12.52 3.85 5.56
CA GLU A 55 11.95 2.50 5.44
C GLU A 55 12.61 1.65 4.35
N GLN A 56 13.04 2.27 3.24
CA GLN A 56 13.75 1.59 2.15
C GLN A 56 15.17 1.14 2.52
N SER A 57 15.80 1.82 3.49
CA SER A 57 17.18 1.57 3.92
C SER A 57 17.27 0.84 5.27
N SER A 58 16.13 0.66 5.94
CA SER A 58 16.04 0.14 7.30
C SER A 58 15.38 -1.24 7.33
N ASP A 59 15.57 -1.94 8.45
CA ASP A 59 14.97 -3.27 8.61
C ASP A 59 13.43 -3.21 8.59
N PRO A 60 12.77 -4.05 7.76
CA PRO A 60 11.31 -4.08 7.64
C PRO A 60 10.56 -4.38 8.93
N GLY A 61 11.15 -5.10 9.89
CA GLY A 61 10.54 -5.34 11.19
C GLY A 61 10.55 -4.08 12.07
N VAL A 62 11.64 -3.30 12.01
CA VAL A 62 11.82 -2.12 12.86
C VAL A 62 10.92 -0.97 12.41
N TRP A 63 10.96 -0.60 11.13
CA TRP A 63 10.18 0.54 10.65
C TRP A 63 8.68 0.26 10.68
N ARG A 64 8.24 -0.99 10.47
CA ARG A 64 6.81 -1.35 10.53
C ARG A 64 6.20 -1.12 11.91
N VAL A 65 6.93 -1.45 12.97
CA VAL A 65 6.46 -1.28 14.35
C VAL A 65 6.37 0.21 14.70
N GLN A 66 7.41 0.99 14.37
CA GLN A 66 7.45 2.43 14.64
C GLN A 66 6.38 3.17 13.82
N LEU A 67 6.36 2.95 12.51
CA LEU A 67 5.42 3.61 11.62
C LEU A 67 3.97 3.17 11.90
N GLY A 68 3.73 1.91 12.26
CA GLY A 68 2.41 1.43 12.64
C GLY A 68 1.83 2.17 13.86
N GLN A 69 2.66 2.46 14.87
CA GLN A 69 2.24 3.24 16.05
C GLN A 69 1.86 4.68 15.67
N ASP A 70 2.66 5.35 14.84
CA ASP A 70 2.39 6.71 14.40
C ASP A 70 1.18 6.80 13.46
N LEU A 71 1.02 5.84 12.55
CA LEU A 71 -0.13 5.74 11.66
C LEU A 71 -1.43 5.49 12.45
N ALA A 72 -1.37 4.69 13.51
CA ALA A 72 -2.50 4.52 14.43
C ALA A 72 -2.85 5.81 15.16
N ALA A 73 -1.83 6.56 15.60
CA ALA A 73 -2.01 7.84 16.30
C ALA A 73 -2.66 8.92 15.42
N VAL A 74 -2.45 8.89 14.10
CA VAL A 74 -3.09 9.80 13.14
C VAL A 74 -4.35 9.23 12.49
N LEU A 75 -4.82 8.05 12.94
CA LEU A 75 -5.98 7.34 12.39
C LEU A 75 -5.89 7.16 10.86
N ALA A 76 -4.69 6.86 10.34
CA ALA A 76 -4.49 6.61 8.91
C ALA A 76 -5.33 5.44 8.39
N ASP A 77 -5.65 4.48 9.27
CA ASP A 77 -6.58 3.37 9.04
C ASP A 77 -8.01 3.82 8.72
N SER A 78 -8.43 5.00 9.19
CA SER A 78 -9.78 5.53 8.95
C SER A 78 -9.88 6.36 7.66
N ASP A 79 -8.77 6.57 6.95
CA ASP A 79 -8.76 7.34 5.72
C ASP A 79 -8.96 6.44 4.50
N ALA A 80 -10.16 6.52 3.91
CA ALA A 80 -10.53 5.73 2.75
C ALA A 80 -9.58 5.93 1.55
N GLU A 81 -9.02 7.14 1.36
CA GLU A 81 -8.08 7.42 0.27
C GLU A 81 -6.72 6.76 0.50
N VAL A 82 -6.26 6.74 1.75
CA VAL A 82 -5.01 6.05 2.13
C VAL A 82 -5.19 4.55 1.97
N LEU A 83 -6.32 4.00 2.41
CA LEU A 83 -6.63 2.58 2.22
C LEU A 83 -6.78 2.22 0.75
N ALA A 84 -7.40 3.07 -0.08
CA ALA A 84 -7.53 2.84 -1.51
C ALA A 84 -6.16 2.79 -2.20
N ALA A 85 -5.28 3.76 -1.92
CA ALA A 85 -3.92 3.79 -2.45
C ALA A 85 -3.09 2.56 -2.00
N ALA A 86 -3.25 2.13 -0.75
CA ALA A 86 -2.58 0.92 -0.25
C ALA A 86 -3.05 -0.34 -1.00
N ARG A 87 -4.37 -0.48 -1.23
CA ARG A 87 -4.90 -1.60 -2.04
C ARG A 87 -4.39 -1.57 -3.47
N GLU A 88 -4.27 -0.40 -4.08
CA GLU A 88 -3.78 -0.25 -5.45
C GLU A 88 -2.34 -0.76 -5.59
N VAL A 89 -1.45 -0.35 -4.67
CA VAL A 89 -0.06 -0.84 -4.65
C VAL A 89 -0.01 -2.37 -4.53
N LEU A 90 -0.80 -2.94 -3.61
CA LEU A 90 -0.86 -4.38 -3.39
C LEU A 90 -1.42 -5.13 -4.60
N ALA A 91 -2.50 -4.64 -5.21
CA ALA A 91 -3.08 -5.25 -6.41
C ALA A 91 -2.09 -5.26 -7.59
N LEU A 92 -1.36 -4.15 -7.77
CA LEU A 92 -0.31 -4.07 -8.79
C LEU A 92 0.87 -4.99 -8.46
N ALA A 93 1.30 -5.08 -7.20
CA ALA A 93 2.37 -5.98 -6.77
C ALA A 93 1.98 -7.48 -6.91
N GLU A 94 0.75 -7.84 -6.58
CA GLU A 94 0.20 -9.20 -6.74
C GLU A 94 0.17 -9.60 -8.21
N SER A 95 -0.22 -8.68 -9.11
CA SER A 95 -0.24 -8.93 -10.56
C SER A 95 1.15 -9.26 -11.14
N LEU A 96 2.22 -8.81 -10.48
CA LEU A 96 3.60 -9.06 -10.87
C LEU A 96 4.19 -10.32 -10.19
N GLY A 97 3.41 -11.03 -9.37
CA GLY A 97 3.91 -12.13 -8.54
C GLY A 97 4.90 -11.66 -7.47
N ALA A 98 4.95 -10.36 -7.19
CA ALA A 98 5.87 -9.72 -6.25
C ALA A 98 5.29 -9.62 -4.82
N ALA A 99 4.04 -10.07 -4.61
CA ALA A 99 3.49 -10.23 -3.27
C ALA A 99 4.34 -11.26 -2.51
N SER A 100 5.15 -10.77 -1.56
CA SER A 100 5.92 -11.63 -0.68
C SER A 100 4.98 -12.63 -0.02
N SER A 101 5.40 -13.90 0.04
CA SER A 101 4.61 -15.04 0.53
C SER A 101 4.01 -14.89 1.95
N GLU A 102 4.37 -13.83 2.68
CA GLU A 102 3.88 -13.47 4.01
C GLU A 102 2.59 -12.61 3.99
N PHE A 103 2.26 -11.91 2.91
CA PHE A 103 1.05 -11.09 2.78
C PHE A 103 0.22 -11.55 1.58
N HIS A 104 -0.41 -12.72 1.69
CA HIS A 104 -1.44 -13.15 0.73
C HIS A 104 -2.68 -12.26 0.93
N VAL A 105 -2.70 -11.11 0.28
CA VAL A 105 -3.87 -10.24 0.25
C VAL A 105 -4.84 -10.87 -0.74
N ASP A 106 -5.85 -11.57 -0.24
CA ASP A 106 -6.94 -12.05 -1.09
C ASP A 106 -7.80 -10.83 -1.47
N ALA A 107 -7.38 -10.11 -2.51
CA ALA A 107 -8.07 -8.93 -3.05
C ALA A 107 -9.33 -9.32 -3.87
N ARG A 108 -9.80 -10.57 -3.79
CA ARG A 108 -10.93 -11.08 -4.59
C ARG A 108 -12.29 -10.53 -4.14
N ASP A 109 -12.35 -9.85 -3.00
CA ASP A 109 -13.56 -9.13 -2.56
C ASP A 109 -13.62 -7.67 -3.07
N ALA A 110 -12.59 -7.19 -3.77
CA ALA A 110 -12.63 -5.90 -4.45
C ALA A 110 -13.51 -6.02 -5.72
N ARG A 111 -14.82 -5.85 -5.54
CA ARG A 111 -15.75 -5.70 -6.67
C ARG A 111 -15.39 -4.45 -7.47
N GLY A 112 -14.67 -4.65 -8.58
CA GLY A 112 -14.55 -3.72 -9.69
C GLY A 112 -13.66 -2.51 -9.42
N VAL A 113 -12.36 -2.67 -9.61
CA VAL A 113 -11.47 -1.53 -9.87
C VAL A 113 -10.86 -1.73 -11.25
N GLN A 114 -11.41 -1.01 -12.21
CA GLN A 114 -10.89 -0.84 -13.55
C GLN A 114 -10.09 0.47 -13.55
N ILE A 115 -8.79 0.39 -13.31
CA ILE A 115 -7.88 1.53 -13.52
C ILE A 115 -7.32 1.42 -14.93
N GLY A 116 -7.63 2.41 -15.75
CA GLY A 116 -7.02 2.58 -17.06
C GLY A 116 -7.28 3.98 -17.57
N ASP A 117 -6.23 4.75 -17.81
CA ASP A 117 -6.26 5.83 -18.79
C ASP A 117 -5.83 5.19 -20.13
N HIS A 118 -6.77 5.10 -21.09
CA HIS A 118 -6.73 4.34 -22.37
C HIS A 118 -7.31 2.91 -22.37
N ASN A 119 -8.53 2.74 -21.86
CA ASN A 119 -9.26 1.49 -21.99
C ASN A 119 -9.82 1.27 -23.41
N THR A 120 -9.53 0.12 -24.01
CA THR A 120 -10.45 -0.54 -24.95
C THR A 120 -10.46 -2.03 -24.64
N GLN A 121 -11.49 -2.50 -23.94
CA GLN A 121 -11.72 -3.91 -23.67
C GLN A 121 -12.95 -4.38 -24.44
N HIS A 122 -12.74 -5.24 -25.44
CA HIS A 122 -13.81 -5.85 -26.22
C HIS A 122 -14.07 -7.26 -25.66
N ASN A 123 -15.09 -7.40 -24.82
CA ASN A 123 -15.54 -8.70 -24.33
C ASN A 123 -16.65 -9.22 -25.24
N THR A 124 -16.37 -10.30 -25.97
CA THR A 124 -17.40 -11.14 -26.60
C THR A 124 -17.46 -12.43 -25.80
N PHE A 125 -18.61 -12.71 -25.18
CA PHE A 125 -18.89 -13.98 -24.55
C PHE A 125 -19.56 -14.90 -25.59
N SER A 126 -18.98 -16.07 -25.83
CA SER A 126 -19.62 -17.18 -26.55
C SER A 126 -20.02 -18.27 -25.58
#